data_AF-A0A1E8PM91-F1
#
_entry.id   AF-A0A1E8PM91-F1
#
_cell.length_a   1.000
_cell.length_b   1.000
_cell.length_c   1.000
_cell.angle_alpha   90.00
_cell.angle_beta   90.00
_cell.angle_gamma   90.00
#
_symmetry.space_group_name_H-M   'P 1'
#
loop_
_entity.id
_entity.type
_entity.pdbx_description
1 polymer ?
#
loop_
_entity_poly.entity_id
_entity_poly.type
_entity_poly.pdbx_seq_one_letter_code
_entity_poly.pdbx_strand_id
1 'polypeptide(L)'
;MRYWPKTATAVGVRLNDLADIAIAAPFGLHDLFDLVARPTERFLTAKQSVYAGRVRGKNWQGTWPKLRMNSQVLLPAVLWNRTEQAHSLHLMISDAGA
;
A
#
# COMPACT_ATOMS: atom_id res chain seq x y z
N MET A 1 -7.94 -5.00 0.05
CA MET A 1 -6.89 -5.26 -0.96
C MET A 1 -5.88 -6.36 -0.53
N ARG A 2 -6.31 -7.46 0.10
CA ARG A 2 -5.40 -8.52 0.61
C ARG A 2 -5.00 -9.59 -0.43
N TYR A 3 -5.58 -9.54 -1.63
CA TYR A 3 -5.38 -10.55 -2.67
C TYR A 3 -4.44 -10.12 -3.79
N TRP A 4 -3.90 -8.89 -3.72
CA TRP A 4 -3.00 -8.39 -4.74
C TRP A 4 -1.60 -8.99 -4.64
N PRO A 5 -0.98 -9.41 -5.75
CA PRO A 5 0.34 -10.03 -5.74
C PRO A 5 1.49 -9.13 -5.30
N LYS A 6 1.39 -7.81 -5.52
CA LYS A 6 2.43 -6.83 -5.21
C LYS A 6 1.89 -5.63 -4.45
N THR A 7 2.69 -5.09 -3.55
CA THR A 7 2.39 -3.87 -2.77
C THR A 7 2.08 -2.68 -3.69
N ALA A 8 2.93 -2.42 -4.69
CA ALA A 8 2.77 -1.35 -5.67
C ALA A 8 1.50 -1.48 -6.56
N THR A 9 0.90 -2.68 -6.64
CA THR A 9 -0.36 -2.90 -7.37
C THR A 9 -1.59 -2.89 -6.48
N ALA A 10 -1.40 -2.82 -5.16
CA ALA A 10 -2.48 -2.74 -4.20
C ALA A 10 -2.82 -1.27 -3.89
N VAL A 11 -3.07 -0.49 -4.95
CA VAL A 11 -3.46 0.93 -4.88
C VAL A 11 -4.77 1.10 -5.63
N GLY A 12 -5.74 1.77 -5.01
CA GLY A 12 -6.99 2.17 -5.63
C GLY A 12 -7.14 3.68 -5.59
N VAL A 13 -7.63 4.26 -6.68
CA VAL A 13 -7.88 5.70 -6.81
C VAL A 13 -9.29 5.89 -7.35
N ARG A 14 -10.03 6.84 -6.79
CA ARG A 14 -11.34 7.27 -7.30
C ARG A 14 -11.51 8.76 -7.14
N LEU A 15 -12.37 9.36 -7.97
CA LEU A 15 -12.94 10.66 -7.65
C LEU A 15 -14.09 10.47 -6.65
N ASN A 16 -14.20 11.40 -5.70
CA ASN A 16 -15.36 11.47 -4.82
C ASN A 16 -16.41 12.45 -5.38
N ASP A 17 -17.54 12.58 -4.69
CA ASP A 17 -18.64 13.45 -5.12
C ASP A 17 -18.28 14.95 -5.05
N LEU A 18 -17.18 15.29 -4.39
CA LEU A 18 -16.61 16.64 -4.30
C LEU A 18 -15.52 16.90 -5.35
N ALA A 19 -15.32 15.97 -6.29
CA ALA A 19 -14.25 15.99 -7.28
C ALA A 19 -12.81 15.90 -6.72
N ASP A 20 -12.64 15.49 -5.46
CA ASP A 20 -11.33 15.17 -4.90
C ASP A 20 -10.88 13.74 -5.23
N ILE A 21 -9.57 13.54 -5.17
CA ILE A 21 -8.95 12.22 -5.35
C ILE A 21 -8.90 11.49 -4.00
N ALA A 22 -9.64 10.40 -3.89
CA ALA A 22 -9.55 9.48 -2.77
C ALA A 22 -8.63 8.29 -3.11
N ILE A 23 -7.66 8.00 -2.22
CA ILE A 23 -6.66 6.95 -2.41
C ILE A 23 -6.77 5.89 -1.32
N ALA A 24 -6.78 4.62 -1.72
CA ALA A 24 -6.63 3.48 -0.82
C ALA A 24 -5.30 2.77 -1.12
N ALA A 25 -4.34 2.87 -0.18
CA ALA A 25 -3.00 2.31 -0.30
C ALA A 25 -2.56 1.64 1.03
N PRO A 26 -3.03 0.42 1.33
CA PRO A 26 -2.78 -0.26 2.61
C PRO A 26 -1.30 -0.59 2.89
N PHE A 27 -0.42 -0.47 1.89
CA PHE A 27 1.04 -0.66 2.03
C PHE A 27 1.82 0.65 1.82
N GLY A 28 1.13 1.79 1.83
CA GLY A 28 1.69 3.07 1.41
C GLY A 28 1.93 3.17 -0.10
N LEU A 29 2.49 4.29 -0.54
CA LEU A 29 2.73 4.60 -1.95
C LEU A 29 4.21 4.51 -2.36
N HIS A 30 5.12 4.32 -1.41
CA HIS A 30 6.58 4.30 -1.66
C HIS A 30 6.95 3.29 -2.76
N ASP A 31 6.49 2.04 -2.66
CA ASP A 31 6.83 1.03 -3.68
C ASP A 31 6.31 1.37 -5.09
N LEU A 32 5.20 2.11 -5.18
CA LEU A 32 4.67 2.57 -6.46
C LEU A 32 5.58 3.66 -7.06
N PHE A 33 5.90 4.69 -6.27
CA PHE A 33 6.70 5.82 -6.75
C PHE A 33 8.18 5.48 -6.95
N ASP A 34 8.72 4.60 -6.11
CA ASP A 34 10.13 4.19 -6.12
C ASP A 34 10.41 3.03 -7.10
N LEU A 35 9.41 2.67 -7.92
CA LEU A 35 9.47 1.59 -8.91
C LEU A 35 9.94 0.26 -8.29
N VAL A 36 9.32 -0.15 -7.19
CA VAL A 36 9.64 -1.39 -6.49
C VAL A 36 8.54 -2.43 -6.69
N ALA A 37 8.88 -3.54 -7.32
CA ALA A 37 8.04 -4.73 -7.37
C ALA A 37 8.32 -5.62 -6.15
N ARG A 38 7.63 -5.31 -5.05
CA ARG A 38 7.62 -6.11 -3.82
C ARG A 38 6.36 -6.97 -3.74
N PRO A 39 6.45 -8.29 -3.56
CA PRO A 39 5.30 -9.15 -3.33
C PRO A 39 4.67 -8.88 -1.96
N THR A 40 3.35 -9.09 -1.84
CA THR A 40 2.68 -9.06 -0.53
C THR A 40 3.00 -10.33 0.27
N GLU A 41 2.85 -10.29 1.60
CA GLU A 41 3.24 -11.39 2.51
C GLU A 41 2.72 -12.76 2.07
N ARG A 42 1.45 -12.87 1.66
CA ARG A 42 0.87 -14.14 1.17
C ARG A 42 1.59 -14.68 -0.07
N PHE A 43 2.09 -13.79 -0.93
CA PHE A 43 2.87 -14.14 -2.12
C PHE A 43 4.36 -14.35 -1.83
N LEU A 44 4.83 -13.93 -0.65
CA LEU A 44 6.14 -14.29 -0.11
C LEU A 44 6.16 -15.63 0.61
N THR A 45 5.04 -16.11 1.15
CA THR A 45 5.01 -17.36 1.92
C THR A 45 4.30 -18.47 1.17
N ALA A 46 2.99 -18.35 0.98
CA ALA A 46 2.15 -19.42 0.44
C ALA A 46 2.00 -19.42 -1.10
N LYS A 47 2.29 -18.31 -1.78
CA LYS A 47 2.07 -18.15 -3.24
C LYS A 47 3.32 -17.71 -4.01
N GLN A 48 4.50 -18.09 -3.53
CA GLN A 48 5.79 -17.75 -4.15
C GLN A 48 5.86 -18.18 -5.63
N SER A 49 5.46 -19.42 -5.95
CA SER A 49 5.51 -19.96 -7.32
C SER A 49 4.64 -19.15 -8.29
N VAL A 50 3.45 -18.72 -7.85
CA VAL A 50 2.55 -17.87 -8.62
C VAL A 50 3.20 -16.50 -8.89
N TYR A 51 3.83 -15.91 -7.88
CA TYR A 51 4.55 -14.65 -8.06
C TYR A 51 5.70 -14.79 -9.06
N ALA A 52 6.56 -15.80 -8.88
CA ALA A 52 7.70 -16.07 -9.76
C ALA A 52 7.26 -16.31 -11.22
N GLY A 53 6.16 -17.04 -11.43
CA GLY A 53 5.57 -17.23 -12.75
C GLY A 53 5.16 -15.92 -13.42
N ARG A 54 4.58 -14.98 -12.66
CA ARG A 54 4.21 -13.65 -13.17
C ARG A 54 5.41 -12.80 -13.52
N VAL A 55 6.46 -12.83 -12.70
CA VAL A 55 7.71 -12.08 -12.96
C VAL A 55 8.30 -12.53 -14.30
N ARG A 56 8.45 -13.84 -14.50
CA ARG A 56 8.96 -14.39 -15.77
C ARG A 56 8.05 -14.10 -16.96
N GLY A 57 6.75 -14.39 -16.84
CA GLY A 57 5.82 -14.29 -17.96
C GLY A 57 5.51 -12.86 -18.40
N LYS A 58 5.67 -11.87 -17.51
CA LYS A 58 5.41 -10.47 -17.84
C LYS A 58 6.67 -9.67 -18.19
N ASN A 59 7.86 -10.21 -17.93
CA ASN A 59 9.15 -9.56 -18.20
C ASN A 59 9.17 -8.06 -17.80
N TRP A 60 8.73 -7.75 -16.57
CA TRP A 60 8.51 -6.36 -16.18
C TRP A 60 9.76 -5.49 -16.28
N GLN A 61 10.95 -6.04 -16.02
CA GLN A 61 12.21 -5.31 -16.14
C GLN A 61 12.58 -4.99 -17.60
N GLY A 62 12.14 -5.80 -18.56
CA GLY A 62 12.27 -5.48 -19.99
C GLY A 62 11.40 -4.30 -20.41
N THR A 63 10.19 -4.18 -19.86
CA THR A 63 9.30 -3.04 -20.13
C THR A 63 9.66 -1.80 -19.31
N TRP A 64 10.10 -2.00 -18.06
CA TRP A 64 10.39 -0.95 -17.09
C TRP A 64 11.83 -1.11 -16.58
N PRO A 65 12.83 -0.57 -17.27
CA PRO A 65 14.24 -0.82 -16.96
C PRO A 65 14.68 -0.34 -15.57
N LYS A 66 13.98 0.65 -15.01
CA LYS A 66 14.24 1.19 -13.66
C LYS A 66 13.53 0.40 -12.54
N LEU A 67 12.72 -0.62 -12.89
CA LEU A 67 11.96 -1.39 -11.91
C LEU A 67 12.89 -2.30 -11.10
N ARG A 68 12.82 -2.16 -9.78
CA ARG A 68 13.60 -2.96 -8.82
C ARG A 68 12.73 -4.07 -8.26
N MET A 69 13.25 -5.28 -8.22
CA MET A 69 12.60 -6.41 -7.55
C MET A 69 13.05 -6.43 -6.09
N ASN A 70 12.11 -6.50 -5.15
CA ASN A 70 12.41 -6.60 -3.73
C ASN A 70 11.61 -7.75 -3.11
N SER A 71 12.24 -8.59 -2.29
CA SER A 71 11.61 -9.72 -1.61
C SER A 71 11.45 -9.51 -0.11
N GLN A 72 11.91 -8.37 0.44
CA GLN A 72 11.74 -8.07 1.84
C GLN A 72 10.27 -7.77 2.16
N VAL A 73 9.76 -8.44 3.19
CA VAL A 73 8.46 -8.12 3.78
C VAL A 73 8.54 -6.69 4.31
N LEU A 74 7.54 -5.87 4.00
CA LEU A 74 7.32 -4.67 4.81
C LEU A 74 6.95 -5.17 6.19
N LEU A 75 7.85 -5.00 7.18
CA LEU A 75 7.43 -5.07 8.57
C LEU A 75 6.18 -4.19 8.67
N PRO A 76 5.09 -4.66 9.31
CA PRO A 76 3.94 -3.80 9.53
C PRO A 76 4.51 -2.52 10.13
N ALA A 77 4.33 -1.41 9.41
CA ALA A 77 4.77 -0.12 9.88
C ALA A 77 4.27 -0.05 11.33
N VAL A 78 5.24 0.01 12.25
CA VAL A 78 5.09 0.13 13.70
C VAL A 78 3.70 0.66 14.00
N LEU A 79 2.84 -0.18 14.59
CA LEU A 79 1.60 0.18 15.28
C LEU A 79 1.19 1.64 15.03
N TRP A 80 0.72 1.98 13.82
CA TRP A 80 0.25 3.34 13.56
C TRP A 80 -1.06 3.49 14.32
N ASN A 81 -0.92 4.12 15.48
CA ASN A 81 -1.87 4.48 16.52
C ASN A 81 -3.34 4.14 16.25
N ARG A 82 -3.84 3.16 17.01
CA ARG A 82 -5.27 3.00 17.28
C ARG A 82 -5.77 3.95 18.40
N THR A 83 -4.97 4.95 18.80
CA THR A 83 -5.25 5.83 19.94
C THR A 83 -5.24 7.33 19.62
N GLU A 84 -4.76 7.79 18.46
CA GLU A 84 -4.68 9.24 18.15
C GLU A 84 -5.80 9.78 17.25
N GLN A 85 -6.98 9.14 17.28
CA GLN A 85 -8.22 9.81 16.84
C GLN A 85 -9.32 9.84 17.91
N ALA A 86 -9.06 9.34 19.13
CA ALA A 86 -10.01 9.47 20.23
C ALA A 86 -9.78 10.73 21.10
N HIS A 87 -8.63 11.41 20.99
CA HIS A 87 -8.28 12.58 21.82
C HIS A 87 -8.31 13.93 21.09
N SER A 88 -8.63 13.98 19.79
CA SER A 88 -8.81 15.25 19.04
C SER A 88 -10.27 15.57 18.66
N LEU A 89 -11.23 14.75 19.09
CA LEU A 89 -12.67 15.09 19.00
C LEU A 89 -13.32 15.39 20.35
N HIS A 90 -12.65 15.09 21.48
CA HIS A 90 -13.12 15.47 22.81
C HIS A 90 -12.58 16.82 23.30
N LEU A 91 -11.42 17.27 22.79
CA LEU A 91 -10.79 18.55 23.16
C LEU A 91 -11.11 19.72 22.19
N MET A 92 -11.84 19.48 21.11
CA MET A 92 -12.28 20.55 20.18
C MET A 92 -13.77 20.93 20.33
N ILE A 93 -14.49 20.33 21.29
CA ILE A 93 -15.91 20.66 21.57
C ILE A 93 -16.09 21.32 22.94
N SER A 94 -15.08 21.36 23.82
CA SER A 94 -15.19 22.03 25.13
C SER A 94 -14.64 23.47 25.19
N ASP A 95 -13.92 23.95 24.16
CA ASP A 95 -13.30 25.30 24.16
C ASP A 95 -13.98 26.29 23.18
N ALA A 96 -15.17 25.97 22.68
CA ALA A 96 -15.97 26.88 21.87
C ALA A 96 -17.43 26.91 22.34
N GLY A 97 -17.66 27.46 23.54
CA GLY A 97 -19.00 27.84 23.96
C GLY A 97 -19.25 27.88 25.46
N ALA A 98 -19.06 29.07 26.04
CA ALA A 98 -19.75 29.64 27.21
C ALA A 98 -19.65 28.92 28.57
#